data_AF-A0A848RNF3-F1
#
_entry.id   AF-A0A848RNF3-F1
#
_cell.length_a   1.000
_cell.length_b   1.000
_cell.length_c   1.000
_cell.angle_alpha   90.00
_cell.angle_beta   90.00
_cell.angle_gamma   90.00
#
_symmetry.space_group_name_H-M   'P 1'
#
loop_
_entity.id
_entity.type
_entity.pdbx_description
1 polymer ?
#
loop_
_entity_poly.entity_id
_entity_poly.type
_entity_poly.pdbx_seq_one_letter_code
_entity_poly.pdbx_strand_id
1 'polypeptide(L)'
;MAITKIHPIKSTLNLAIDYITKSEKTDEKILISSFKCHPSTAHIQFMKTREDNDTTGKVLARHLIQSFLPGEVDPIKAHEIGMELCKKILKEDYEFVLATHIDRGHIHNHIIFNNVNYKTGKCYQSNKKTYHKIRYQSDELCKENKLSVIDKYYEAYKRKYKTTGKSWYEYDQNKKGNSWKSK
;
A
#
# COMPACT_ATOMS: atom_id res chain seq x y z
N MET A 1 5.64 11.52 -10.39
CA MET A 1 5.44 10.07 -10.54
C MET A 1 5.17 9.45 -9.19
N ALA A 2 3.94 9.00 -8.97
CA ALA A 2 3.59 8.28 -7.75
C ALA A 2 4.03 6.80 -7.79
N ILE A 3 4.70 6.33 -6.75
CA ILE A 3 5.08 4.91 -6.56
C ILE A 3 4.33 4.36 -5.36
N THR A 4 3.69 3.21 -5.52
CA THR A 4 3.05 2.49 -4.41
C THR A 4 3.86 1.28 -3.97
N LYS A 5 3.88 0.97 -2.66
CA LYS A 5 4.46 -0.24 -2.08
C LYS A 5 3.56 -0.74 -0.96
N ILE A 6 3.36 -2.06 -0.85
CA ILE A 6 2.58 -2.65 0.24
C ILE A 6 3.33 -3.81 0.88
N HIS A 7 3.43 -3.84 2.21
CA HIS A 7 4.02 -4.93 2.96
C HIS A 7 3.22 -5.30 4.21
N PRO A 8 3.27 -6.58 4.66
CA PRO A 8 2.61 -7.01 5.88
C PRO A 8 3.34 -6.55 7.14
N ILE A 9 2.58 -6.26 8.19
CA ILE A 9 3.06 -6.11 9.57
C ILE A 9 2.60 -7.34 10.37
N LYS A 10 3.53 -8.01 11.05
CA LYS A 10 3.26 -9.29 11.75
C LYS A 10 3.41 -9.25 13.27
N SER A 11 4.17 -8.30 13.83
CA SER A 11 4.50 -8.28 15.26
C SER A 11 4.59 -6.87 15.83
N THR A 12 5.24 -5.95 15.12
CA THR A 12 5.54 -4.59 15.61
C THR A 12 4.50 -3.56 15.17
N LEU A 13 3.20 -3.85 15.36
CA LEU A 13 2.13 -2.94 14.92
C LEU A 13 2.17 -1.59 15.63
N ASN A 14 2.28 -1.58 16.96
CA ASN A 14 2.36 -0.33 17.72
C ASN A 14 3.55 0.53 17.27
N LEU A 15 4.74 -0.06 17.21
CA LEU A 15 5.95 0.64 16.75
C LEU A 15 5.83 1.17 15.32
N ALA A 16 5.13 0.45 14.44
CA ALA A 16 4.92 0.91 13.06
C ALA A 16 3.97 2.12 13.02
N ILE A 17 2.90 2.12 13.82
CA ILE A 17 1.96 3.24 13.94
C ILE A 17 2.68 4.44 14.56
N ASP A 18 3.33 4.25 15.70
CA ASP A 18 4.11 5.29 16.39
C ASP A 18 5.15 5.92 15.46
N TYR A 19 5.81 5.10 14.64
CA TYR A 19 6.81 5.57 13.68
C TYR A 19 6.22 6.44 12.57
N ILE A 20 5.05 6.09 12.04
CA ILE A 20 4.41 6.89 10.98
C ILE A 20 3.76 8.16 11.54
N THR A 21 3.36 8.17 12.82
CA THR A 21 2.71 9.32 13.48
C THR A 21 3.68 10.25 14.20
N LYS A 22 5.00 10.08 14.04
CA LYS A 22 5.98 10.96 14.68
C LYS A 22 5.79 12.41 14.23
N SER A 23 5.70 13.32 15.19
CA SER A 23 5.49 14.77 14.98
C SER A 23 6.56 15.39 14.09
N GLU A 24 7.82 14.99 14.26
CA GLU A 24 8.98 15.45 13.48
C GLU A 24 8.84 15.22 11.97
N LYS A 25 7.98 14.29 11.56
CA LYS A 25 7.79 13.89 10.16
C LYS A 25 6.48 14.37 9.56
N THR A 26 5.56 14.86 10.40
CA THR A 26 4.14 15.03 10.05
C THR A 26 3.66 16.46 10.22
N ASP A 27 4.57 17.44 10.09
CA ASP A 27 4.27 18.87 10.28
C ASP A 27 3.50 19.09 11.59
N GLU A 28 4.12 18.71 12.72
CA GLU A 28 3.52 18.79 14.05
C GLU A 28 2.20 17.99 14.24
N LYS A 29 2.03 16.88 13.49
CA LYS A 29 0.87 15.96 13.49
C LYS A 29 -0.36 16.45 12.72
N ILE A 30 -0.30 17.58 12.03
CA ILE A 30 -1.42 18.11 11.24
C ILE A 30 -1.78 17.16 10.09
N LEU A 31 -0.80 16.43 9.55
CA LEU A 31 -0.98 15.52 8.42
C LEU A 31 -1.21 14.07 8.83
N ILE A 32 -1.96 13.86 9.91
CA ILE A 32 -2.36 12.53 10.41
C ILE A 32 -3.89 12.43 10.40
N SER A 33 -4.40 11.45 9.69
CA SER A 33 -5.83 11.10 9.65
C SER A 33 -6.04 9.64 10.02
N SER A 34 -7.19 9.32 10.58
CA SER A 34 -7.56 7.93 10.86
C SER A 34 -9.04 7.68 10.60
N PHE A 35 -9.40 6.42 10.43
CA PHE A 35 -10.79 5.98 10.24
C PHE A 35 -11.10 4.81 11.17
N LYS A 36 -12.21 4.94 11.91
CA LYS A 36 -12.70 3.98 12.91
C LYS A 36 -11.69 3.60 14.00
N CYS A 37 -10.58 4.32 14.09
CA CYS A 37 -9.57 4.18 15.12
C CYS A 37 -8.98 5.55 15.47
N HIS A 38 -8.37 5.66 16.64
CA HIS A 38 -7.60 6.84 17.05
C HIS A 38 -6.10 6.53 16.90
N PRO A 39 -5.26 7.42 16.34
CA PRO A 39 -3.88 7.08 16.01
C PRO A 39 -3.06 6.50 17.17
N SER A 40 -3.23 7.03 18.39
CA SER A 40 -2.52 6.53 19.57
C SER A 40 -2.97 5.15 20.07
N THR A 41 -4.22 4.76 19.81
CA THR A 41 -4.81 3.49 20.28
C THR A 41 -5.14 2.54 19.13
N ALA A 42 -4.75 2.87 17.91
CA ALA A 42 -5.12 2.14 16.71
C ALA A 42 -4.62 0.69 16.75
N HIS A 43 -3.45 0.43 17.36
CA HIS A 43 -2.97 -0.94 17.55
C HIS A 43 -3.90 -1.78 18.43
N ILE A 44 -4.43 -1.22 19.53
CA ILE A 44 -5.39 -1.89 20.43
C ILE A 44 -6.70 -2.13 19.69
N GLN A 45 -7.21 -1.13 18.97
CA GLN A 45 -8.46 -1.24 18.24
C GLN A 45 -8.38 -2.29 17.13
N PHE A 46 -7.26 -2.35 16.40
CA PHE A 46 -7.08 -3.37 15.37
C PHE A 46 -7.04 -4.78 15.96
N MET A 47 -6.37 -4.94 17.11
CA MET A 47 -6.31 -6.21 17.83
C MET A 47 -7.69 -6.60 18.38
N LYS A 48 -8.43 -5.66 18.94
CA LYS A 48 -9.81 -5.89 19.41
C LYS A 48 -10.72 -6.35 18.27
N THR A 49 -10.73 -5.64 17.14
CA THR A 49 -11.50 -6.05 15.95
C THR A 49 -11.16 -7.47 15.51
N ARG A 50 -9.89 -7.86 15.61
CA ARG A 50 -9.44 -9.21 15.27
C ARG A 50 -9.90 -10.26 16.28
N GLU A 51 -9.89 -9.94 17.57
CA GLU A 51 -10.42 -10.78 18.66
C GLU A 51 -11.94 -10.97 18.52
N ASP A 52 -12.68 -9.89 18.31
CA ASP A 52 -14.14 -9.90 18.12
C ASP A 52 -14.58 -10.74 16.90
N ASN A 53 -13.68 -10.99 15.95
CA ASN A 53 -13.91 -11.80 14.74
C ASN A 53 -13.15 -13.14 14.74
N ASP A 54 -12.65 -13.60 15.90
CA ASP A 54 -11.94 -14.88 16.09
C ASP A 54 -10.84 -15.16 15.04
N THR A 55 -10.17 -14.10 14.58
CA THR A 55 -9.25 -14.21 13.44
C THR A 55 -7.85 -14.60 13.91
N THR A 56 -7.31 -15.72 13.39
CA THR A 56 -6.01 -16.28 13.80
C THR A 56 -4.85 -16.02 12.84
N GLY A 57 -5.04 -15.21 11.78
CA GLY A 57 -4.02 -14.97 10.75
C GLY A 57 -2.71 -14.34 11.28
N LYS A 58 -1.55 -14.65 10.68
CA LYS A 58 -0.25 -14.11 11.15
C LYS A 58 0.00 -12.63 10.83
N VAL A 59 -0.83 -12.02 9.99
CA VAL A 59 -0.69 -10.61 9.58
C VAL A 59 -1.66 -9.77 10.40
N LEU A 60 -1.12 -8.81 11.13
CA LEU A 60 -1.89 -7.91 11.99
C LEU A 60 -2.44 -6.74 11.17
N ALA A 61 -1.58 -6.13 10.36
CA ALA A 61 -1.93 -4.99 9.54
C ALA A 61 -1.16 -5.00 8.21
N ARG A 62 -1.55 -4.11 7.32
CA ARG A 62 -0.86 -3.85 6.06
C ARG A 62 -0.38 -2.41 6.06
N HIS A 63 0.86 -2.21 5.61
CA HIS A 63 1.43 -0.89 5.43
C HIS A 63 1.55 -0.61 3.94
N LEU A 64 0.76 0.34 3.46
CA LEU A 64 0.79 0.88 2.12
C LEU A 64 1.56 2.21 2.15
N ILE A 65 2.51 2.37 1.24
CA ILE A 65 3.27 3.59 1.04
C ILE A 65 2.94 4.11 -0.34
N GLN A 66 2.63 5.40 -0.46
CA GLN A 66 2.43 6.11 -1.72
C GLN A 66 3.40 7.30 -1.74
N SER A 67 4.46 7.20 -2.53
CA SER A 67 5.47 8.25 -2.68
C SER A 67 5.20 9.09 -3.90
N PHE A 68 5.37 10.41 -3.83
CA PHE A 68 5.24 11.34 -4.94
C PHE A 68 6.62 11.83 -5.41
N LEU A 69 6.69 12.45 -6.60
CA LEU A 69 7.95 13.04 -7.06
C LEU A 69 8.29 14.28 -6.22
N PRO A 70 9.58 14.53 -5.92
CA PRO A 70 10.00 15.75 -5.24
C PRO A 70 9.45 17.01 -5.95
N GLY A 71 8.84 17.92 -5.19
CA GLY A 71 8.34 19.21 -5.70
C GLY A 71 7.07 19.13 -6.57
N GLU A 72 6.45 17.94 -6.70
CA GLU A 72 5.29 17.75 -7.59
C GLU A 72 3.95 18.02 -6.90
N VAL A 73 3.88 17.86 -5.57
CA VAL A 73 2.63 17.94 -4.81
C VAL A 73 2.88 18.62 -3.47
N ASP A 74 1.90 19.38 -2.99
CA ASP A 74 1.93 19.95 -1.65
C ASP A 74 1.59 18.88 -0.58
N PRO A 75 2.10 18.99 0.66
CA PRO A 75 1.83 18.01 1.71
C PRO A 75 0.35 17.81 2.01
N ILE A 76 -0.43 18.90 2.05
CA ILE A 76 -1.88 18.87 2.26
C ILE A 76 -2.55 18.13 1.11
N LYS A 77 -2.15 18.44 -0.13
CA LYS A 77 -2.75 17.82 -1.32
C LYS A 77 -2.39 16.34 -1.43
N ALA A 78 -1.17 15.97 -1.09
CA ALA A 78 -0.75 14.58 -0.97
C ALA A 78 -1.60 13.84 0.07
N HIS A 79 -1.87 14.46 1.22
CA HIS A 79 -2.72 13.89 2.26
C HIS A 79 -4.15 13.64 1.76
N GLU A 80 -4.77 14.63 1.08
CA GLU A 80 -6.09 14.48 0.45
C GLU A 80 -6.14 13.30 -0.52
N ILE A 81 -5.16 13.21 -1.42
CA ILE A 81 -5.03 12.09 -2.38
C ILE A 81 -4.90 10.76 -1.65
N GLY A 82 -4.15 10.72 -0.54
CA GLY A 82 -4.02 9.55 0.31
C GLY A 82 -5.34 9.11 0.94
N MET A 83 -6.15 10.07 1.41
CA MET A 83 -7.48 9.81 1.96
C MET A 83 -8.45 9.30 0.89
N GLU A 84 -8.46 9.89 -0.30
CA GLU A 84 -9.26 9.42 -1.42
C GLU A 84 -8.85 8.01 -1.86
N LEU A 85 -7.54 7.73 -1.90
CA LEU A 85 -7.04 6.40 -2.18
C LEU A 85 -7.59 5.40 -1.15
N CYS A 86 -7.49 5.71 0.15
CA CYS A 86 -8.04 4.86 1.22
C CYS A 86 -9.53 4.57 1.01
N LYS A 87 -10.34 5.60 0.71
CA LYS A 87 -11.77 5.44 0.40
C LYS A 87 -12.01 4.50 -0.79
N LYS A 88 -11.25 4.65 -1.89
CA LYS A 88 -11.39 3.81 -3.10
C LYS A 88 -10.92 2.35 -2.88
N ILE A 89 -9.86 2.13 -2.10
CA ILE A 89 -9.22 0.80 -1.96
C ILE A 89 -9.74 -0.02 -0.78
N LEU A 90 -9.86 0.58 0.39
CA LEU A 90 -10.28 -0.09 1.61
C LEU A 90 -11.79 -0.16 1.68
N LYS A 91 -12.48 0.82 1.07
CA LYS A 91 -13.90 1.10 1.33
C LYS A 91 -14.08 1.34 2.83
N GLU A 92 -15.26 1.70 3.29
CA GLU A 92 -15.51 1.92 4.72
C GLU A 92 -15.52 0.60 5.51
N ASP A 93 -14.68 -0.36 5.18
CA ASP A 93 -14.69 -1.74 5.67
C ASP A 93 -13.43 -2.09 6.49
N TYR A 94 -12.40 -1.25 6.46
CA TYR A 94 -11.16 -1.44 7.24
C TYR A 94 -10.83 -0.18 8.03
N GLU A 95 -10.39 -0.38 9.27
CA GLU A 95 -9.80 0.68 10.09
C GLU A 95 -8.42 1.04 9.54
N PHE A 96 -8.06 2.32 9.51
CA PHE A 96 -6.75 2.75 9.02
C PHE A 96 -6.24 4.03 9.70
N VAL A 97 -4.92 4.19 9.67
CA VAL A 97 -4.18 5.41 10.01
C VAL A 97 -3.38 5.83 8.79
N LEU A 98 -3.56 7.07 8.34
CA LEU A 98 -2.82 7.73 7.28
C LEU A 98 -1.93 8.81 7.89
N ALA A 99 -0.65 8.84 7.53
CA ALA A 99 0.26 9.91 7.86
C ALA A 99 1.04 10.34 6.62
N THR A 100 1.19 11.65 6.39
CA THR A 100 2.00 12.18 5.30
C THR A 100 3.36 12.64 5.84
N HIS A 101 4.43 12.13 5.24
CA HIS A 101 5.81 12.44 5.61
C HIS A 101 6.42 13.46 4.65
N ILE A 102 7.10 14.46 5.22
CA ILE A 102 7.78 15.55 4.49
C ILE A 102 9.31 15.56 4.71
N ASP A 103 9.83 14.62 5.51
CA ASP A 103 11.19 14.63 6.07
C ASP A 103 12.31 14.23 5.09
N ARG A 104 12.00 13.46 4.04
CA ARG A 104 13.03 12.80 3.19
C ARG A 104 13.28 13.47 1.84
N GLY A 105 13.02 14.77 1.72
CA GLY A 105 13.15 15.52 0.47
C GLY A 105 12.13 15.14 -0.61
N HIS A 106 11.18 14.27 -0.29
CA HIS A 106 10.02 13.95 -1.11
C HIS A 106 8.84 13.57 -0.24
N ILE A 107 7.66 13.96 -0.68
CA ILE A 107 6.42 13.75 0.05
C ILE A 107 5.93 12.32 -0.20
N HIS A 108 5.52 11.66 0.87
CA HIS A 108 4.97 10.31 0.79
C HIS A 108 3.95 10.04 1.88
N ASN A 109 2.90 9.32 1.52
CA ASN A 109 1.86 8.87 2.43
C ASN A 109 2.20 7.48 2.96
N HIS A 110 2.02 7.31 4.26
CA HIS A 110 2.03 6.03 4.95
C HIS A 110 0.62 5.71 5.44
N ILE A 111 0.06 4.62 4.94
CA ILE A 111 -1.26 4.12 5.30
C ILE A 111 -1.07 2.77 5.99
N ILE A 112 -1.39 2.68 7.27
CA ILE A 112 -1.46 1.42 8.01
C ILE A 112 -2.93 1.08 8.22
N PHE A 113 -3.38 -0.06 7.70
CA PHE A 113 -4.76 -0.50 7.83
C PHE A 113 -4.87 -1.91 8.40
N ASN A 114 -5.96 -2.17 9.11
CA ASN A 114 -6.21 -3.46 9.73
C ASN A 114 -6.25 -4.55 8.66
N ASN A 115 -5.61 -5.69 8.90
CA ASN A 115 -5.71 -6.81 7.98
C ASN A 115 -7.11 -7.46 8.05
N VAL A 116 -7.89 -7.23 9.10
CA VAL A 116 -9.25 -7.76 9.25
C VAL A 116 -10.27 -6.71 8.84
N ASN A 117 -11.24 -7.13 8.03
CA ASN A 117 -12.39 -6.32 7.67
C ASN A 117 -13.39 -6.31 8.85
N TYR A 118 -13.65 -5.16 9.44
CA TYR A 118 -14.45 -5.09 10.68
C TYR A 118 -15.94 -5.44 10.46
N LYS A 119 -16.44 -5.38 9.21
CA LYS A 119 -17.83 -5.74 8.87
C LYS A 119 -18.02 -7.22 8.60
N THR A 120 -17.02 -7.87 7.99
CA THR A 120 -17.14 -9.25 7.49
C THR A 120 -16.27 -10.25 8.24
N GLY A 121 -15.35 -9.78 9.10
CA GLY A 121 -14.34 -10.59 9.77
C GLY A 121 -13.27 -11.18 8.84
N LYS A 122 -13.35 -10.96 7.53
CA LYS A 122 -12.43 -11.56 6.57
C LYS A 122 -11.11 -10.81 6.50
N CYS A 123 -10.03 -11.57 6.36
CA CYS A 123 -8.69 -11.02 6.15
C CYS A 123 -8.53 -10.39 4.74
N TYR A 124 -7.78 -9.30 4.67
CA TYR A 124 -7.41 -8.61 3.44
C TYR A 124 -6.58 -9.52 2.53
N GLN A 125 -7.06 -9.70 1.29
CA GLN A 125 -6.41 -10.55 0.32
C GLN A 125 -5.30 -9.78 -0.44
N SER A 126 -4.09 -9.82 0.09
CA SER A 126 -2.91 -9.23 -0.58
C SER A 126 -2.36 -10.17 -1.66
N ASN A 127 -2.59 -9.86 -2.93
CA ASN A 127 -2.05 -10.58 -4.08
C ASN A 127 -1.70 -9.60 -5.22
N LYS A 128 -1.13 -10.12 -6.32
CA LYS A 128 -0.73 -9.26 -7.46
C LYS A 128 -1.92 -8.46 -8.02
N LYS A 129 -3.11 -9.06 -8.11
CA LYS A 129 -4.31 -8.40 -8.64
C LYS A 129 -4.77 -7.23 -7.75
N THR A 130 -4.81 -7.43 -6.42
CA THR A 130 -5.19 -6.37 -5.49
C THR A 130 -4.15 -5.25 -5.45
N TYR A 131 -2.86 -5.59 -5.54
CA TYR A 131 -1.80 -4.59 -5.69
C TYR A 131 -1.91 -3.78 -6.98
N HIS A 132 -2.16 -4.43 -8.13
CA HIS A 132 -2.39 -3.73 -9.40
C HIS A 132 -3.60 -2.79 -9.33
N LYS A 133 -4.66 -3.18 -8.61
CA LYS A 133 -5.81 -2.31 -8.36
C LYS A 133 -5.43 -1.07 -7.56
N ILE A 134 -4.66 -1.22 -6.47
CA ILE A 134 -4.19 -0.07 -5.67
C ILE A 134 -3.37 0.87 -6.55
N ARG A 135 -2.41 0.33 -7.31
CA ARG A 135 -1.58 1.14 -8.20
C ARG A 135 -2.41 1.89 -9.23
N TYR A 136 -3.32 1.20 -9.91
CA TYR A 136 -4.20 1.82 -10.90
C TYR A 136 -5.03 2.96 -10.28
N GLN A 137 -5.59 2.76 -9.08
CA GLN A 137 -6.35 3.82 -8.40
C GLN A 137 -5.47 5.01 -7.99
N SER A 138 -4.25 4.75 -7.51
CA SER A 138 -3.26 5.82 -7.24
C SER A 138 -2.91 6.59 -8.50
N ASP A 139 -2.69 5.88 -9.62
CA ASP A 139 -2.35 6.46 -10.91
C ASP A 139 -3.50 7.34 -11.44
N GLU A 140 -4.75 6.88 -11.37
CA GLU A 140 -5.92 7.69 -11.77
C GLU A 140 -6.08 8.93 -10.89
N LEU A 141 -5.94 8.81 -9.56
CA LEU A 141 -5.98 9.97 -8.65
C LEU A 141 -4.88 10.98 -8.96
N CYS A 142 -3.68 10.52 -9.31
CA CYS A 142 -2.61 11.42 -9.72
C CYS A 142 -2.94 12.14 -11.03
N LYS A 143 -3.53 11.47 -12.03
CA LYS A 143 -3.97 12.11 -13.28
C LYS A 143 -5.06 13.15 -13.03
N GLU A 144 -6.06 12.82 -12.22
CA GLU A 144 -7.17 13.72 -11.84
C GLU A 144 -6.63 15.01 -11.21
N ASN A 145 -5.54 14.91 -10.44
CA ASN A 145 -4.88 16.04 -9.79
C ASN A 145 -3.72 16.64 -10.61
N LYS A 146 -3.61 16.33 -11.91
CA LYS A 146 -2.57 16.84 -12.83
C LYS A 146 -1.14 16.52 -12.40
N LEU A 147 -0.93 15.47 -11.62
CA LEU A 147 0.39 14.97 -11.23
C LEU A 147 0.93 14.00 -12.29
N SER A 148 2.24 13.85 -12.36
CA SER A 148 2.86 12.94 -13.32
C SER A 148 2.58 11.49 -12.93
N VAL A 149 2.13 10.72 -13.91
CA VAL A 149 1.80 9.30 -13.75
C VAL A 149 2.69 8.47 -14.64
N ILE A 150 2.86 7.19 -14.32
CA ILE A 150 3.58 6.27 -15.18
C ILE A 150 2.87 6.27 -16.54
N ASP A 151 3.55 6.82 -17.53
CA ASP A 151 3.06 6.93 -18.90
C ASP A 151 2.75 5.51 -19.44
N LYS A 152 1.68 5.40 -20.25
CA LYS A 152 1.42 4.23 -21.10
C LYS A 152 2.68 3.85 -21.89
N TYR A 153 3.55 4.81 -22.19
CA TYR A 153 4.87 4.58 -22.80
C TYR A 153 5.80 3.71 -21.95
N TYR A 154 5.91 3.92 -20.63
CA TYR A 154 6.76 3.10 -19.77
C TYR A 154 6.18 1.69 -19.56
N GLU A 155 4.85 1.55 -19.56
CA GLU A 155 4.21 0.23 -19.58
C GLU A 155 4.45 -0.51 -20.91
N ALA A 156 4.36 0.20 -22.04
CA ALA A 156 4.69 -0.34 -23.35
C ALA A 156 6.18 -0.72 -23.46
N TYR A 157 7.08 0.12 -22.93
CA TYR A 157 8.51 -0.16 -22.82
C TYR A 157 8.77 -1.39 -21.95
N LYS A 158 8.20 -1.47 -20.74
CA LYS A 158 8.34 -2.64 -19.87
C LYS A 158 7.75 -3.91 -20.49
N ARG A 159 6.68 -3.81 -21.28
CA ARG A 159 6.11 -4.93 -22.04
C ARG A 159 7.03 -5.36 -23.20
N LYS A 160 7.67 -4.41 -23.89
CA LYS A 160 8.62 -4.63 -24.98
C LYS A 160 9.96 -5.21 -24.50
N TYR A 161 10.42 -4.80 -23.32
CA TYR A 161 11.69 -5.23 -22.70
C TYR A 161 11.47 -6.17 -21.50
N LYS A 162 10.31 -6.84 -21.43
CA LYS A 162 10.06 -7.86 -20.42
C LYS A 162 11.00 -9.02 -20.71
N THR A 163 12.02 -9.22 -19.88
CA THR A 163 12.80 -10.45 -19.91
C THR A 163 11.83 -11.61 -19.72
N THR A 164 11.76 -12.48 -20.72
CA THR A 164 11.06 -13.77 -20.70
C THR A 164 11.73 -14.66 -19.66
N GLY A 165 11.49 -14.36 -18.38
CA GLY A 165 11.85 -15.26 -17.30
C GLY A 165 11.09 -16.56 -17.51
N LYS A 166 11.84 -17.66 -17.68
CA LYS A 166 11.28 -19.00 -17.82
C LYS A 166 10.32 -19.26 -16.65
N SER A 167 9.12 -19.77 -16.94
CA SER A 167 8.24 -20.22 -15.87
C SER A 167 8.92 -21.35 -15.08
N TRP A 168 8.51 -21.60 -13.83
CA TRP A 168 9.05 -22.72 -13.04
C TRP A 168 8.94 -24.06 -13.78
N TYR A 169 7.85 -24.27 -14.51
CA TYR A 169 7.64 -25.44 -15.37
C TYR A 169 8.64 -25.50 -16.52
N GLU A 170 8.88 -24.39 -17.22
CA GLU A 170 9.90 -24.33 -18.29
C GLU A 170 11.32 -24.54 -17.75
N TYR A 171 11.61 -24.07 -16.53
CA TYR A 171 12.89 -24.31 -15.86
C TYR A 171 13.07 -25.79 -15.49
N ASP A 172 12.04 -26.43 -14.93
CA ASP A 172 12.04 -27.85 -14.58
C ASP A 172 12.18 -28.77 -15.81
N GLN A 173 11.44 -28.48 -16.88
CA GLN A 173 11.55 -29.23 -18.15
C GLN A 173 12.92 -29.04 -18.82
N ASN A 174 13.52 -27.86 -18.70
CA ASN A 174 14.87 -27.61 -19.20
C ASN A 174 15.92 -28.39 -18.39
N LYS A 175 15.82 -28.40 -17.05
CA LYS A 175 16.71 -29.19 -16.18
C LYS A 175 16.61 -30.71 -16.43
N LYS A 176 15.42 -31.19 -16.79
CA LYS A 176 15.16 -32.61 -17.13
C LYS A 176 15.53 -32.97 -18.58
N GLY A 177 16.01 -32.02 -19.39
CA GLY A 177 16.37 -32.26 -20.80
C GLY A 177 15.16 -32.41 -21.75
N ASN A 178 13.94 -32.24 -21.27
CA ASN A 178 12.70 -32.45 -22.02
C ASN A 178 12.11 -31.15 -22.60
N SER A 179 12.84 -30.05 -22.54
CA SER A 179 12.37 -28.77 -23.07
C SER A 179 12.39 -28.80 -24.61
N TRP A 180 11.19 -28.79 -25.20
CA TRP A 180 10.97 -28.59 -26.64
C TRP A 180 11.54 -27.27 -27.21
N LYS A 181 11.84 -26.29 -26.34
CA LYS A 181 12.42 -24.99 -26.69
C LYS A 181 13.95 -24.95 -26.67
N SER A 182 14.60 -26.07 -26.35
CA SER A 182 16.07 -26.19 -26.29
C SER A 182 16.63 -27.22 -27.27
N LYS A 183 15.83 -27.64 -28.26
CA LYS A 183 16.30 -28.32 -29.46
C LYS A 183 16.57 -27.30 -30.56
#